data_AF-A0A8T0TPX0-F1
#
_entry.id   AF-A0A8T0TPX0-F1
#
_cell.length_a   1.000
_cell.length_b   1.000
_cell.length_c   1.000
_cell.angle_alpha   90.00
_cell.angle_beta   90.00
_cell.angle_gamma   90.00
#
_symmetry.space_group_name_H-M   'P 1'
#
loop_
_entity.id
_entity.type
_entity.pdbx_description
1 polymer ?
#
loop_
_entity_poly.entity_id
_entity_poly.type
_entity_poly.pdbx_seq_one_letter_code
_entity_poly.pdbx_strand_id
1 'polypeptide(L)'
;MIYSWIFGALAELIDNSRDAGASRLDISIESMFLKKEDTYVPVLCVIDDGHGMTYDDMMRMISFGNKGPNKQCPDKIGRCGVGFKTGAMKLGKDVVVLTQTSSSGSVAFLSQSFNEEKGNVEIPVVTYRKEGQHMEFDLSIQSEATAKYHLNAIKNFSPFTKYYLGEKIGLFGEQDTGTQIYIWNLDKWGTNYTLEWHSGKSSENPMRKGRGDILIRSRRVRSRQGQLSNKVPLDYSLQSYLEVIIELHAPTNSTQKLKLMGERWEIHLYSNTPSHVEAPSGLRRGIGASINYFI
;
A
#
# COMPACT_ATOMS: atom_id res chain seq x y z
N MET A 1 -1.45 -21.14 0.14
CA MET A 1 -0.59 -19.93 0.19
C MET A 1 -1.08 -19.01 -0.94
N ILE A 2 -1.85 -17.97 -0.62
CA ILE A 2 -2.74 -17.30 -1.60
C ILE A 2 -1.98 -16.39 -2.58
N TYR A 3 -0.77 -15.94 -2.25
CA TYR A 3 0.10 -15.22 -3.18
C TYR A 3 1.39 -15.98 -3.44
N SER A 4 1.53 -16.53 -4.65
CA SER A 4 2.81 -17.05 -5.16
C SER A 4 3.73 -15.92 -5.66
N TRP A 5 3.22 -14.69 -5.80
CA TRP A 5 3.92 -13.59 -6.45
C TRP A 5 3.79 -12.26 -5.68
N ILE A 6 4.93 -11.61 -5.46
CA ILE A 6 5.08 -10.40 -4.63
C ILE A 6 4.30 -9.20 -5.18
N PHE A 7 4.30 -8.98 -6.49
CA PHE A 7 3.51 -7.88 -7.06
C PHE A 7 1.99 -8.12 -6.97
N GLY A 8 1.54 -9.37 -6.90
CA GLY A 8 0.14 -9.67 -6.59
C GLY A 8 -0.24 -9.23 -5.17
N ALA A 9 0.66 -9.38 -4.20
CA ALA A 9 0.45 -8.87 -2.84
C ALA A 9 0.43 -7.33 -2.79
N LEU A 10 1.25 -6.68 -3.62
CA LEU A 10 1.27 -5.22 -3.76
C LEU A 10 -0.01 -4.69 -4.46
N ALA A 11 -0.50 -5.41 -5.48
CA ALA A 11 -1.74 -5.10 -6.19
C ALA A 11 -2.93 -5.00 -5.24
N GLU A 12 -3.03 -5.89 -4.25
CA GLU A 12 -4.10 -5.84 -3.24
C GLU A 12 -4.09 -4.53 -2.43
N LEU A 13 -2.91 -3.98 -2.13
CA LEU A 13 -2.81 -2.69 -1.42
C LEU A 13 -3.26 -1.53 -2.31
N ILE A 14 -2.92 -1.60 -3.60
CA ILE A 14 -3.30 -0.62 -4.61
C ILE A 14 -4.82 -0.65 -4.84
N ASP A 15 -5.40 -1.84 -4.98
CA ASP A 15 -6.83 -2.04 -5.15
C ASP A 15 -7.61 -1.51 -3.93
N ASN A 16 -7.12 -1.74 -2.70
CA ASN A 16 -7.70 -1.17 -1.49
C ASN A 16 -7.66 0.36 -1.49
N SER A 17 -6.54 0.96 -1.92
CA SER A 17 -6.38 2.42 -2.01
C SER A 17 -7.41 3.01 -2.98
N ARG A 18 -7.63 2.34 -4.11
CA ARG A 18 -8.61 2.74 -5.11
C ARG A 18 -10.06 2.54 -4.65
N ASP A 19 -10.36 1.41 -4.00
CA ASP A 19 -11.68 1.15 -3.39
C ASP A 19 -12.03 2.20 -2.32
N ALA A 20 -11.00 2.84 -1.73
CA ALA A 20 -11.11 3.98 -0.82
C ALA A 20 -11.24 5.36 -1.53
N GLY A 21 -11.29 5.37 -2.86
CA GLY A 21 -11.45 6.58 -3.68
C GLY A 21 -10.20 7.45 -3.76
N ALA A 22 -9.00 6.90 -3.49
CA ALA A 22 -7.76 7.65 -3.56
C ALA A 22 -7.49 8.19 -4.96
N SER A 23 -7.18 9.49 -5.05
CA SER A 23 -6.75 10.17 -6.27
C SER A 23 -5.24 10.11 -6.47
N ARG A 24 -4.49 9.95 -5.37
CA ARG A 24 -3.04 9.85 -5.29
C ARG A 24 -2.62 8.61 -4.51
N LEU A 25 -1.67 7.87 -5.06
CA LEU A 25 -1.02 6.76 -4.39
C LEU A 25 0.50 6.85 -4.54
N ASP A 26 1.19 6.91 -3.40
CA ASP A 26 2.63 7.02 -3.29
C ASP A 26 3.21 5.68 -2.80
N ILE A 27 4.14 5.09 -3.57
CA ILE A 27 4.83 3.84 -3.21
C ILE A 27 6.33 4.10 -3.13
N SER A 28 6.97 3.72 -2.02
CA SER A 28 8.42 3.93 -1.82
C SER A 28 9.06 2.81 -1.00
N ILE A 29 10.38 2.65 -1.10
CA ILE A 29 11.21 1.93 -0.14
C ILE A 29 12.12 2.95 0.54
N GLU A 30 11.87 3.20 1.81
CA GLU A 30 12.64 4.14 2.65
C GLU A 30 13.56 3.39 3.60
N SER A 31 14.72 3.96 3.91
CA SER A 31 15.60 3.42 4.96
C SER A 31 15.21 4.05 6.30
N MET A 32 14.72 3.24 7.23
CA MET A 32 14.31 3.71 8.55
C MET A 32 15.06 2.99 9.66
N PHE A 33 15.35 3.70 10.75
CA PHE A 33 16.06 3.14 11.89
C PHE A 33 15.13 2.30 12.76
N LEU A 34 15.49 1.03 12.97
CA LEU A 34 14.76 0.10 13.84
C LEU A 34 15.50 -0.06 15.16
N LYS A 35 14.95 0.55 16.22
CA LYS A 35 15.59 0.61 17.54
C LYS A 35 15.92 -0.76 18.14
N LYS A 36 15.04 -1.76 17.96
CA LYS A 36 15.23 -3.10 18.53
C LYS A 36 16.46 -3.82 17.97
N GLU A 37 16.81 -3.56 16.72
CA GLU A 37 17.94 -4.18 16.02
C GLU A 37 19.16 -3.25 15.90
N ASP A 38 19.05 -2.02 16.42
CA ASP A 38 20.08 -0.97 16.35
C ASP A 38 20.65 -0.76 14.94
N THR A 39 19.76 -0.78 13.92
CA THR A 39 20.17 -0.73 12.52
C THR A 39 19.12 -0.08 11.63
N TYR A 40 19.50 0.28 10.41
CA TYR A 40 18.59 0.77 9.38
C TYR A 40 18.04 -0.39 8.55
N VAL A 41 16.73 -0.43 8.39
CA VAL A 41 16.02 -1.44 7.60
C VAL A 41 15.27 -0.78 6.44
N PRO A 42 15.14 -1.44 5.28
CA PRO A 42 14.25 -0.99 4.24
C PRO A 42 12.78 -1.19 4.66
N VAL A 43 11.99 -0.15 4.45
CA VAL A 43 10.56 -0.09 4.73
C VAL A 43 9.83 0.22 3.44
N LEU A 44 8.98 -0.70 2.99
CA LEU A 44 8.04 -0.46 1.90
C LEU A 44 6.88 0.40 2.43
N CYS A 45 6.73 1.60 1.88
CA CYS A 45 5.67 2.54 2.18
C CYS A 45 4.63 2.52 1.04
N VAL A 46 3.36 2.48 1.40
CA VAL A 46 2.21 2.65 0.48
C VAL A 46 1.28 3.68 1.11
N ILE A 47 1.14 4.85 0.49
CA ILE A 47 0.45 6.01 1.05
C ILE A 47 -0.59 6.52 0.07
N ASP A 48 -1.85 6.54 0.47
CA ASP A 48 -2.97 7.03 -0.32
C ASP A 48 -3.67 8.22 0.34
N ASP A 49 -4.39 9.00 -0.48
CA ASP A 49 -5.25 10.11 -0.06
C ASP A 49 -6.75 9.76 -0.09
N GLY A 50 -7.08 8.48 0.06
CA GLY A 50 -8.48 8.02 0.08
C GLY A 50 -9.26 8.51 1.31
N HIS A 51 -10.47 7.98 1.49
CA HIS A 51 -11.35 8.39 2.58
C HIS A 51 -10.92 7.89 3.98
N GLY A 52 -9.88 7.05 4.07
CA GLY A 52 -9.40 6.43 5.32
C GLY A 52 -10.38 5.43 5.94
N MET A 53 -10.11 4.97 7.15
CA MET A 53 -10.92 3.96 7.84
C MET A 53 -11.37 4.45 9.22
N THR A 54 -12.64 4.19 9.55
CA THR A 54 -13.10 4.29 10.94
C THR A 54 -12.50 3.18 11.79
N TYR A 55 -12.64 3.25 13.12
CA TYR A 55 -12.23 2.15 14.00
C TYR A 55 -12.88 0.83 13.61
N ASP A 56 -14.18 0.84 13.30
CA ASP A 56 -14.89 -0.38 12.90
C ASP A 56 -14.35 -0.94 11.58
N ASP A 57 -14.03 -0.09 10.61
CA ASP A 57 -13.42 -0.52 9.34
C ASP A 57 -12.03 -1.11 9.57
N MET A 58 -11.21 -0.48 10.41
CA MET A 58 -9.91 -0.99 10.84
C MET A 58 -10.05 -2.36 11.50
N MET A 59 -10.99 -2.51 12.45
CA MET A 59 -11.24 -3.78 13.13
C MET A 59 -11.70 -4.86 12.16
N ARG A 60 -12.56 -4.54 11.18
CA ARG A 60 -12.94 -5.48 10.10
C ARG A 60 -11.74 -5.87 9.24
N MET A 61 -10.87 -4.91 8.89
CA MET A 61 -9.67 -5.16 8.10
C MET A 61 -8.69 -6.11 8.82
N ILE A 62 -8.50 -5.98 10.14
CA ILE A 62 -7.54 -6.81 10.90
C ILE A 62 -8.15 -8.11 11.45
N SER A 63 -9.48 -8.20 11.59
CA SER A 63 -10.13 -9.41 12.12
C SER A 63 -10.11 -10.56 11.11
N PHE A 64 -10.01 -11.80 11.61
CA PHE A 64 -10.14 -13.00 10.78
C PHE A 64 -11.62 -13.35 10.56
N GLY A 65 -12.03 -13.64 9.32
CA GLY A 65 -13.34 -14.26 9.03
C GLY A 65 -14.56 -13.32 8.91
N ASN A 66 -14.39 -11.99 8.96
CA ASN A 66 -15.52 -11.07 8.79
C ASN A 66 -15.89 -10.91 7.31
N LYS A 67 -16.97 -11.57 6.89
CA LYS A 67 -17.77 -11.14 5.74
C LYS A 67 -18.38 -9.79 6.15
N GLY A 68 -17.91 -8.68 5.57
CA GLY A 68 -18.58 -7.39 5.71
C GLY A 68 -20.08 -7.53 5.36
N PRO A 69 -20.95 -6.64 5.87
CA PRO A 69 -22.36 -6.68 5.53
C PRO A 69 -22.49 -6.69 4.00
N ASN A 70 -23.34 -7.59 3.54
CA ASN A 70 -23.57 -8.05 2.17
C ASN A 70 -24.08 -6.96 1.21
N LYS A 71 -23.55 -5.73 1.27
CA LYS A 71 -23.70 -4.73 0.21
C LYS A 71 -22.70 -5.11 -0.87
N GLN A 72 -23.14 -5.94 -1.80
CA GLN A 72 -22.47 -6.11 -3.08
C GLN A 72 -22.37 -4.72 -3.73
N CYS A 73 -21.25 -4.02 -3.55
CA CYS A 73 -20.84 -3.01 -4.50
C CYS A 73 -20.19 -3.79 -5.65
N PRO A 74 -20.83 -3.89 -6.83
CA PRO A 74 -20.25 -4.58 -7.99
C PRO A 74 -18.87 -3.99 -8.36
N ASP A 75 -18.66 -2.72 -7.99
CA ASP A 75 -17.51 -1.89 -8.35
C ASP A 75 -16.33 -1.98 -7.36
N LYS A 76 -16.48 -2.64 -6.20
CA LYS A 76 -15.37 -2.84 -5.25
C LYS A 76 -14.63 -4.15 -5.52
N ILE A 77 -13.30 -4.08 -5.58
CA ILE A 77 -12.43 -5.22 -5.89
C ILE A 77 -12.25 -6.11 -4.65
N GLY A 78 -12.15 -5.52 -3.46
CA GLY A 78 -11.98 -6.23 -2.19
C GLY A 78 -13.23 -6.97 -1.73
N ARG A 79 -13.33 -8.28 -2.01
CA ARG A 79 -14.55 -9.08 -1.72
C ARG A 79 -14.48 -9.98 -0.48
N CYS A 80 -13.28 -10.31 0.01
CA CYS A 80 -13.11 -11.39 1.00
C CYS A 80 -12.60 -10.93 2.37
N GLY A 81 -12.19 -9.67 2.56
CA GLY A 81 -11.67 -9.18 3.84
C GLY A 81 -10.36 -9.83 4.31
N VAL A 82 -9.72 -10.65 3.46
CA VAL A 82 -8.46 -11.37 3.76
C VAL A 82 -7.27 -10.78 3.00
N GLY A 83 -7.51 -10.19 1.82
CA GLY A 83 -6.48 -9.73 0.88
C GLY A 83 -5.37 -8.90 1.52
N PHE A 84 -5.74 -7.85 2.27
CA PHE A 84 -4.78 -6.99 2.97
C PHE A 84 -3.83 -7.78 3.87
N LYS A 85 -4.35 -8.60 4.80
CA LYS A 85 -3.52 -9.34 5.77
C LYS A 85 -2.57 -10.28 5.05
N THR A 86 -3.08 -11.06 4.09
CA THR A 86 -2.28 -12.03 3.34
C THR A 86 -1.27 -11.37 2.40
N GLY A 87 -1.60 -10.22 1.81
CA GLY A 87 -0.70 -9.45 0.95
C GLY A 87 0.39 -8.76 1.77
N ALA A 88 0.03 -8.04 2.82
CA ALA A 88 0.98 -7.34 3.67
C ALA A 88 1.95 -8.30 4.38
N MET A 89 1.45 -9.41 4.94
CA MET A 89 2.30 -10.46 5.55
C MET A 89 3.13 -11.26 4.53
N LYS A 90 2.81 -11.15 3.23
CA LYS A 90 3.66 -11.71 2.16
C LYS A 90 4.82 -10.78 1.79
N LEU A 91 4.67 -9.48 2.04
CA LEU A 91 5.68 -8.46 1.71
C LEU A 91 6.70 -8.32 2.82
N GLY A 92 6.28 -8.45 4.09
CA GLY A 92 7.17 -8.41 5.24
C GLY A 92 6.51 -8.95 6.51
N LYS A 93 7.31 -9.13 7.56
CA LYS A 93 6.86 -9.71 8.83
C LYS A 93 6.10 -8.75 9.73
N ASP A 94 6.31 -7.45 9.52
CA ASP A 94 5.82 -6.42 10.43
C ASP A 94 5.28 -5.23 9.65
N VAL A 95 4.09 -4.78 10.05
CA VAL A 95 3.29 -3.80 9.32
C VAL A 95 2.63 -2.83 10.29
N VAL A 96 2.82 -1.54 10.06
CA VAL A 96 2.04 -0.47 10.69
C VAL A 96 1.10 0.12 9.65
N VAL A 97 -0.17 0.26 10.02
CA VAL A 97 -1.18 0.96 9.24
C VAL A 97 -1.60 2.19 10.02
N LEU A 98 -1.38 3.37 9.45
CA LEU A 98 -1.99 4.61 9.91
C LEU A 98 -3.14 4.93 8.96
N THR A 99 -4.28 5.33 9.49
CA THR A 99 -5.43 5.71 8.68
C THR A 99 -6.17 6.85 9.34
N GLN A 100 -6.73 7.74 8.53
CA GLN A 100 -7.43 8.90 9.03
C GLN A 100 -8.65 9.23 8.17
N THR A 101 -9.76 9.46 8.85
CA THR A 101 -10.99 10.04 8.31
C THR A 101 -11.08 11.50 8.75
N SER A 102 -12.10 12.22 8.28
CA SER A 102 -12.33 13.61 8.68
C SER A 102 -12.57 13.81 10.18
N SER A 103 -12.91 12.75 10.93
CA SER A 103 -13.30 12.81 12.35
C SER A 103 -12.48 11.94 13.29
N SER A 104 -11.70 10.99 12.78
CA SER A 104 -10.96 10.02 13.59
C SER A 104 -9.72 9.51 12.88
N GLY A 105 -8.76 9.00 13.64
CA GLY A 105 -7.57 8.36 13.11
C GLY A 105 -7.22 7.13 13.93
N SER A 106 -6.66 6.12 13.28
CA SER A 106 -6.27 4.88 13.94
C SER A 106 -4.90 4.43 13.48
N VAL A 107 -4.17 3.79 14.39
CA VAL A 107 -2.91 3.10 14.11
C VAL A 107 -3.10 1.63 14.49
N ALA A 108 -2.86 0.73 13.55
CA ALA A 108 -2.85 -0.71 13.80
C ALA A 108 -1.47 -1.31 13.53
N PHE A 109 -1.09 -2.30 14.32
CA PHE A 109 0.23 -2.92 14.23
C PHE A 109 0.13 -4.44 14.12
N LEU A 110 0.37 -4.95 12.92
CA LEU A 110 0.38 -6.37 12.62
C LEU A 110 1.84 -6.82 12.58
N SER A 111 2.30 -7.49 13.64
CA SER A 111 3.72 -7.80 13.80
C SER A 111 3.95 -9.22 14.25
N GLN A 112 4.72 -9.97 13.47
CA GLN A 112 5.23 -11.27 13.88
C GLN A 112 6.30 -11.09 14.96
N SER A 113 7.16 -10.07 14.85
CA SER A 113 8.23 -9.81 15.84
C SER A 113 7.73 -9.38 17.22
N PHE A 114 6.54 -8.77 17.31
CA PHE A 114 5.87 -8.47 18.58
C PHE A 114 5.20 -9.69 19.21
N ASN A 115 4.81 -10.67 18.38
CA ASN A 115 4.07 -11.86 18.80
C ASN A 115 4.95 -13.13 18.87
N GLU A 116 6.26 -13.05 18.57
CA GLU A 116 7.17 -14.19 18.40
C GLU A 116 7.22 -15.14 19.61
N GLU A 117 7.04 -14.61 20.82
CA GLU A 117 7.08 -15.38 22.07
C GLU A 117 5.70 -15.52 22.73
N LYS A 118 4.63 -15.10 22.05
CA LYS A 118 3.28 -15.14 22.58
C LYS A 118 2.55 -16.41 22.15
N GLY A 119 1.78 -16.99 23.07
CA GLY A 119 0.88 -18.12 22.76
C GLY A 119 -0.36 -17.71 21.96
N ASN A 120 -0.57 -16.41 21.74
CA ASN A 120 -1.72 -15.84 21.05
C ASN A 120 -1.28 -14.64 20.18
N VAL A 121 -2.05 -14.38 19.12
CA VAL A 121 -1.84 -13.22 18.25
C VAL A 121 -2.54 -12.01 18.85
N GLU A 122 -1.76 -10.98 19.14
CA GLU A 122 -2.24 -9.66 19.56
C GLU A 122 -1.96 -8.63 18.46
N ILE A 123 -2.94 -7.79 18.16
CA ILE A 123 -2.81 -6.70 17.19
C ILE A 123 -3.05 -5.38 17.94
N PRO A 124 -1.99 -4.66 18.35
CA PRO A 124 -2.13 -3.36 18.98
C PRO A 124 -2.84 -2.38 18.06
N VAL A 125 -3.89 -1.74 18.58
CA VAL A 125 -4.63 -0.68 17.89
C VAL A 125 -4.72 0.53 18.80
N VAL A 126 -4.45 1.71 18.26
CA VAL A 126 -4.64 2.98 18.97
C VAL A 126 -5.56 3.86 18.14
N THR A 127 -6.70 4.24 18.70
CA THR A 127 -7.66 5.13 18.02
C THR A 127 -7.70 6.49 18.69
N TYR A 128 -7.82 7.51 17.83
CA TYR A 128 -7.92 8.90 18.17
C TYR A 128 -9.20 9.49 17.59
N ARG A 129 -9.79 10.43 18.33
CA ARG A 129 -10.87 11.30 17.86
C ARG A 129 -10.28 12.66 17.54
N LYS A 130 -10.79 13.29 16.48
CA LYS A 130 -10.44 14.65 16.13
C LYS A 130 -11.26 15.63 16.98
N GLU A 131 -10.56 16.45 17.76
CA GLU A 131 -11.15 17.55 18.52
C GLU A 131 -10.54 18.88 18.05
N GLY A 132 -11.29 19.60 17.22
CA GLY A 132 -10.80 20.79 16.53
C GLY A 132 -9.62 20.47 15.61
N GLN A 133 -8.43 20.95 15.99
CA GLN A 133 -7.18 20.78 15.23
C GLN A 133 -6.26 19.70 15.83
N HIS A 134 -6.67 19.04 16.92
CA HIS A 134 -5.84 18.05 17.61
C HIS A 134 -6.50 16.67 17.61
N MET A 135 -5.66 15.66 17.81
CA MET A 135 -6.07 14.26 17.92
C MET A 135 -5.89 13.81 19.37
N GLU A 136 -6.96 13.37 20.00
CA GLU A 136 -6.96 12.83 21.37
C GLU A 136 -7.34 11.36 21.37
N PHE A 137 -6.91 10.59 22.38
CA PHE A 137 -7.32 9.20 22.47
C PHE A 137 -8.85 9.10 22.54
N ASP A 138 -9.44 8.24 21.73
CA ASP A 138 -10.88 8.00 21.83
C ASP A 138 -11.17 7.08 23.02
N LEU A 139 -11.47 7.70 24.16
CA LEU A 139 -11.78 7.01 25.41
C LEU A 139 -13.10 6.24 25.38
N SER A 140 -13.96 6.47 24.39
CA SER A 140 -15.16 5.65 24.17
C SER A 140 -14.85 4.31 23.51
N ILE A 141 -13.68 4.19 22.87
CA ILE A 141 -13.21 2.96 22.20
C ILE A 141 -12.24 2.18 23.08
N GLN A 142 -11.32 2.87 23.76
CA GLN A 142 -10.28 2.23 24.55
C GLN A 142 -9.90 3.03 25.78
N SER A 143 -9.52 2.35 26.87
CA SER A 143 -8.98 3.03 28.04
C SER A 143 -7.63 3.68 27.72
N GLU A 144 -7.28 4.74 28.44
CA GLU A 144 -5.98 5.40 28.28
C GLU A 144 -4.81 4.42 28.58
N ALA A 145 -4.99 3.51 29.54
CA ALA A 145 -4.00 2.49 29.87
C ALA A 145 -3.77 1.52 28.70
N THR A 146 -4.85 1.06 28.06
CA THR A 146 -4.81 0.22 26.85
C THR A 146 -4.14 0.96 25.70
N ALA A 147 -4.52 2.22 25.47
CA ALA A 147 -3.93 3.07 24.44
C ALA A 147 -2.42 3.23 24.62
N LYS A 148 -1.98 3.53 25.85
CA LYS A 148 -0.57 3.67 26.22
C LYS A 148 0.21 2.36 26.04
N TYR A 149 -0.36 1.23 26.44
CA TYR A 149 0.24 -0.09 26.27
C TYR A 149 0.43 -0.44 24.78
N HIS A 150 -0.61 -0.29 23.95
CA HIS A 150 -0.51 -0.52 22.51
C HIS A 150 0.47 0.44 21.83
N LEU A 151 0.45 1.72 22.21
CA LEU A 151 1.40 2.71 21.68
C LEU A 151 2.85 2.38 22.06
N ASN A 152 3.07 1.84 23.26
CA ASN A 152 4.40 1.39 23.69
C ASN A 152 4.87 0.17 22.88
N ALA A 153 3.97 -0.79 22.60
CA ALA A 153 4.28 -1.91 21.72
C ALA A 153 4.71 -1.42 20.32
N ILE A 154 3.96 -0.50 19.72
CA ILE A 154 4.30 0.10 18.42
C ILE A 154 5.67 0.76 18.47
N LYS A 155 5.95 1.59 19.48
CA LYS A 155 7.23 2.31 19.61
C LYS A 155 8.44 1.41 19.78
N ASN A 156 8.29 0.29 20.48
CA ASN A 156 9.41 -0.59 20.82
C ASN A 156 9.73 -1.59 19.71
N PHE A 157 8.75 -1.93 18.87
CA PHE A 157 8.89 -2.97 17.84
C PHE A 157 8.76 -2.45 16.41
N SER A 158 8.56 -1.15 16.20
CA SER A 158 8.53 -0.54 14.86
C SER A 158 9.59 0.55 14.69
N PRO A 159 9.87 0.97 13.44
CA PRO A 159 10.70 2.15 13.16
C PRO A 159 10.06 3.48 13.61
N PHE A 160 8.83 3.48 14.15
CA PHE A 160 8.10 4.70 14.49
C PHE A 160 8.29 5.11 15.95
N THR A 161 8.86 6.30 16.17
CA THR A 161 8.85 6.97 17.47
C THR A 161 7.55 7.78 17.67
N LYS A 162 7.31 8.32 18.88
CA LYS A 162 6.18 9.25 19.12
C LYS A 162 6.20 10.43 18.13
N TYR A 163 7.38 10.97 17.87
CA TYR A 163 7.57 12.12 16.97
C TYR A 163 7.29 11.74 15.52
N TYR A 164 7.82 10.59 15.06
CA TYR A 164 7.54 10.11 13.71
C TYR A 164 6.06 9.78 13.50
N LEU A 165 5.36 9.19 14.48
CA LEU A 165 3.91 8.97 14.36
C LEU A 165 3.15 10.30 14.22
N GLY A 166 3.49 11.31 15.03
CA GLY A 166 2.87 12.63 14.94
C GLY A 166 3.15 13.33 13.61
N GLU A 167 4.40 13.25 13.12
CA GLU A 167 4.79 13.78 11.81
C GLU A 167 3.99 13.09 10.69
N LYS A 168 3.93 11.75 10.68
CA LYS A 168 3.21 10.99 9.64
C LYS A 168 1.71 11.20 9.69
N ILE A 169 1.11 11.39 10.86
CA ILE A 169 -0.30 11.80 11.00
C ILE A 169 -0.52 13.18 10.39
N GLY A 170 0.46 14.09 10.47
CA GLY A 170 0.39 15.39 9.80
C GLY A 170 0.55 15.36 8.26
N LEU A 171 0.77 14.19 7.65
CA LEU A 171 0.97 14.04 6.20
C LEU A 171 -0.29 13.58 5.44
N PHE A 172 -1.43 13.37 6.10
CA PHE A 172 -2.68 13.15 5.38
C PHE A 172 -2.99 14.37 4.52
N GLY A 173 -3.55 14.15 3.32
CA GLY A 173 -3.57 15.13 2.22
C GLY A 173 -4.38 16.41 2.52
N GLU A 174 -4.74 17.16 1.47
CA GLU A 174 -5.47 18.43 1.61
C GLU A 174 -6.82 18.30 2.34
N GLN A 175 -7.43 17.11 2.32
CA GLN A 175 -8.67 16.79 3.04
C GLN A 175 -8.44 16.13 4.41
N ASP A 176 -7.19 15.98 4.83
CA ASP A 176 -6.79 15.35 6.09
C ASP A 176 -7.32 13.90 6.24
N THR A 177 -7.48 13.20 5.11
CA THR A 177 -7.86 11.78 5.05
C THR A 177 -6.84 10.96 4.26
N GLY A 178 -6.85 9.65 4.50
CA GLY A 178 -6.04 8.69 3.75
C GLY A 178 -5.60 7.50 4.56
N THR A 179 -4.79 6.63 3.96
CA THR A 179 -4.15 5.51 4.63
C THR A 179 -2.67 5.44 4.28
N GLN A 180 -1.83 5.12 5.27
CA GLN A 180 -0.40 4.93 5.14
C GLN A 180 -0.03 3.56 5.70
N ILE A 181 0.58 2.72 4.87
CA ILE A 181 0.99 1.37 5.21
C ILE A 181 2.51 1.31 5.13
N TYR A 182 3.13 0.86 6.21
CA TYR A 182 4.58 0.71 6.32
C TYR A 182 4.91 -0.73 6.65
N ILE A 183 5.66 -1.37 5.77
CA ILE A 183 6.00 -2.80 5.84
C ILE A 183 7.52 -2.93 5.92
N TRP A 184 8.02 -3.60 6.95
CA TRP A 184 9.46 -3.87 7.09
C TRP A 184 9.69 -5.34 7.44
N ASN A 185 10.96 -5.68 7.69
CA ASN A 185 11.40 -7.07 7.77
C ASN A 185 10.97 -7.84 6.51
N LEU A 186 11.27 -7.21 5.37
CA LEU A 186 10.93 -7.70 4.03
C LEU A 186 11.58 -9.05 3.74
N ASP A 187 10.92 -9.87 2.93
CA ASP A 187 11.42 -11.20 2.53
C ASP A 187 12.85 -11.11 1.96
N LYS A 188 13.78 -11.91 2.49
CA LYS A 188 15.17 -12.00 2.02
C LYS A 188 15.41 -13.25 1.18
N TRP A 189 16.24 -13.12 0.15
CA TRP A 189 16.81 -14.24 -0.60
C TRP A 189 18.33 -14.26 -0.42
N GLY A 190 18.81 -15.18 0.41
CA GLY A 190 20.20 -15.15 0.88
C GLY A 190 20.46 -13.94 1.78
N THR A 191 21.50 -13.16 1.47
CA THR A 191 21.85 -11.95 2.24
C THR A 191 21.10 -10.70 1.80
N ASN A 192 20.34 -10.76 0.71
CA ASN A 192 19.70 -9.59 0.10
C ASN A 192 18.18 -9.61 0.23
N TYR A 193 17.55 -8.44 0.11
CA TYR A 193 16.10 -8.34 0.06
C TYR A 193 15.54 -8.78 -1.30
N THR A 194 14.33 -9.30 -1.28
CA THR A 194 13.65 -9.75 -2.51
C THR A 194 13.13 -8.57 -3.32
N LEU A 195 12.70 -7.51 -2.64
CA LEU A 195 12.32 -6.23 -3.22
C LEU A 195 13.45 -5.22 -3.06
N GLU A 196 13.71 -4.47 -4.13
CA GLU A 196 14.81 -3.54 -4.18
C GLU A 196 14.50 -2.28 -4.94
N TRP A 197 14.92 -1.16 -4.37
CA TRP A 197 14.95 0.10 -5.08
C TRP A 197 16.09 0.13 -6.09
N HIS A 198 15.77 0.47 -7.32
CA HIS A 198 16.74 0.75 -8.36
C HIS A 198 16.57 2.20 -8.80
N SER A 199 17.52 3.06 -8.45
CA SER A 199 17.43 4.51 -8.70
C SER A 199 17.48 4.93 -10.18
N GLY A 200 17.65 3.98 -11.10
CA GLY A 200 17.78 4.24 -12.54
C GLY A 200 19.10 4.93 -12.95
N LYS A 201 19.84 5.52 -12.00
CA LYS A 201 21.14 6.14 -12.24
C LYS A 201 22.16 5.07 -12.64
N SER A 202 22.78 5.21 -13.81
CA SER A 202 23.89 4.34 -14.20
C SER A 202 25.16 4.80 -13.50
N SER A 203 26.01 3.85 -13.10
CA SER A 203 27.37 4.13 -12.60
C SER A 203 28.22 4.87 -13.63
N GLU A 204 27.92 4.67 -14.92
CA GLU A 204 28.61 5.29 -16.05
C GLU A 204 28.21 6.75 -16.30
N ASN A 205 27.04 7.20 -15.85
CA ASN A 205 26.62 8.59 -16.00
C ASN A 205 25.67 9.04 -14.87
N PRO A 206 26.21 9.48 -13.72
CA PRO A 206 25.43 9.90 -12.54
C PRO A 206 24.50 11.11 -12.79
N MET A 207 24.74 11.87 -13.86
CA MET A 207 23.93 13.02 -14.29
C MET A 207 22.69 12.62 -15.10
N ARG A 208 22.63 11.39 -15.64
CA ARG A 208 21.38 10.87 -16.21
C ARG A 208 20.43 10.54 -15.06
N LYS A 209 19.35 11.31 -14.92
CA LYS A 209 18.15 10.88 -14.17
C LYS A 209 17.56 9.68 -14.91
N GLY A 210 18.00 8.47 -14.56
CA GLY A 210 17.23 7.29 -14.91
C GLY A 210 15.98 7.26 -14.05
N ARG A 211 14.87 6.76 -14.61
CA ARG A 211 13.63 6.57 -13.87
C ARG A 211 13.84 5.48 -12.84
N GLY A 212 13.49 5.77 -11.60
CA GLY A 212 13.67 4.80 -10.54
C GLY A 212 12.50 3.83 -10.46
N ASP A 213 12.77 2.59 -10.04
CA ASP A 213 11.77 1.53 -9.97
C ASP A 213 11.99 0.60 -8.78
N ILE A 214 10.93 -0.05 -8.30
CA ILE A 214 11.00 -1.15 -7.34
C ILE A 214 11.04 -2.46 -8.12
N LEU A 215 12.13 -3.20 -7.95
CA LEU A 215 12.38 -4.44 -8.68
C LEU A 215 12.29 -5.65 -7.77
N ILE A 216 11.80 -6.77 -8.33
CA ILE A 216 12.04 -8.09 -7.75
C ILE A 216 13.47 -8.49 -8.13
N ARG A 217 14.36 -8.62 -7.13
CA ARG A 217 15.80 -8.85 -7.33
C ARG A 217 16.11 -10.02 -8.25
N SER A 218 15.41 -11.13 -8.10
CA SER A 218 15.68 -12.35 -8.88
C SER A 218 15.54 -12.12 -10.38
N ARG A 219 14.73 -11.12 -10.78
CA ARG A 219 14.32 -10.83 -12.16
C ARG A 219 13.89 -12.09 -12.93
N ARG A 220 13.46 -13.12 -12.21
CA ARG A 220 13.06 -14.40 -12.79
C ARG A 220 11.74 -14.19 -13.51
N VAL A 221 11.77 -14.45 -14.80
CA VAL A 221 10.59 -14.41 -15.65
C VAL A 221 9.69 -15.60 -15.29
N ARG A 222 8.39 -15.34 -15.21
CA ARG A 222 7.38 -16.38 -14.97
C ARG A 222 7.23 -17.22 -16.22
N SER A 223 7.20 -18.54 -16.07
CA SER A 223 6.90 -19.43 -17.20
C SER A 223 5.43 -19.29 -17.59
N ARG A 224 5.17 -19.06 -18.88
CA ARG A 224 3.82 -18.99 -19.46
C ARG A 224 3.81 -19.82 -20.74
N GLN A 225 2.71 -20.50 -21.03
CA GLN A 225 2.55 -21.24 -22.26
C GLN A 225 2.62 -20.28 -23.47
N GLY A 226 3.44 -20.61 -24.47
CA GLY A 226 3.64 -19.76 -25.65
C GLY A 226 4.55 -18.54 -25.43
N GLN A 227 5.23 -18.44 -24.28
CA GLN A 227 6.18 -17.35 -24.05
C GLN A 227 7.42 -17.50 -24.92
N LEU A 228 7.61 -16.53 -25.84
CA LEU A 228 8.77 -16.47 -26.74
C LEU A 228 9.91 -15.62 -26.16
N SER A 229 9.61 -14.69 -25.25
CA SER A 229 10.60 -13.79 -24.65
C SER A 229 11.10 -14.28 -23.30
N ASN A 230 12.43 -14.24 -23.12
CA ASN A 230 13.09 -14.47 -21.83
C ASN A 230 13.21 -13.20 -20.98
N LYS A 231 12.62 -12.09 -21.43
CA LYS A 231 12.53 -10.82 -20.69
C LYS A 231 11.09 -10.31 -20.72
N VAL A 232 10.45 -10.34 -19.56
CA VAL A 232 9.10 -9.82 -19.37
C VAL A 232 9.14 -8.83 -18.20
N PRO A 233 9.27 -7.52 -18.47
CA PRO A 233 9.39 -6.50 -17.42
C PRO A 233 8.30 -6.57 -16.35
N LEU A 234 7.06 -6.89 -16.73
CA LEU A 234 5.93 -7.10 -15.82
C LEU A 234 6.22 -8.09 -14.68
N ASP A 235 7.16 -9.03 -14.86
CA ASP A 235 7.48 -10.03 -13.85
C ASP A 235 8.39 -9.51 -12.73
N TYR A 236 9.07 -8.39 -12.97
CA TYR A 236 10.11 -7.92 -12.05
C TYR A 236 10.22 -6.41 -11.89
N SER A 237 9.58 -5.59 -12.73
CA SER A 237 9.50 -4.13 -12.62
C SER A 237 8.12 -3.75 -12.11
N LEU A 238 8.06 -3.12 -10.93
CA LEU A 238 6.79 -2.67 -10.36
C LEU A 238 6.17 -1.63 -11.29
N GLN A 239 6.98 -0.71 -11.81
CA GLN A 239 6.52 0.26 -12.78
C GLN A 239 5.80 -0.38 -13.97
N SER A 240 6.45 -1.34 -14.63
CA SER A 240 5.85 -2.01 -15.78
C SER A 240 4.55 -2.71 -15.38
N TYR A 241 4.54 -3.36 -14.22
CA TYR A 241 3.37 -4.06 -13.71
C TYR A 241 2.18 -3.12 -13.45
N LEU A 242 2.44 -1.96 -12.83
CA LEU A 242 1.44 -0.94 -12.53
C LEU A 242 0.78 -0.38 -13.78
N GLU A 243 1.57 -0.10 -14.82
CA GLU A 243 1.08 0.42 -16.10
C GLU A 243 -0.02 -0.49 -16.68
N VAL A 244 0.15 -1.81 -16.58
CA VAL A 244 -0.84 -2.78 -17.10
C VAL A 244 -2.01 -2.97 -16.14
N ILE A 245 -1.77 -3.13 -14.84
CA ILE A 245 -2.87 -3.47 -13.92
C ILE A 245 -3.86 -2.31 -13.76
N ILE A 246 -3.38 -1.08 -13.82
CA ILE A 246 -4.22 0.13 -13.72
C ILE A 246 -5.07 0.27 -14.98
N GLU A 247 -4.53 0.01 -16.16
CA GLU A 247 -5.27 0.02 -17.42
C GLU A 247 -6.40 -1.02 -17.45
N LEU A 248 -6.15 -2.23 -16.94
CA LEU A 248 -7.12 -3.32 -16.95
C LEU A 248 -8.33 -3.11 -16.04
N HIS A 249 -8.16 -2.35 -14.96
CA HIS A 249 -9.16 -2.29 -13.90
C HIS A 249 -9.86 -0.94 -13.77
N ALA A 250 -9.36 0.15 -14.35
CA ALA A 250 -9.93 1.47 -14.12
C ALA A 250 -11.27 1.73 -14.81
N PRO A 251 -12.16 2.53 -14.20
CA PRO A 251 -13.36 3.01 -14.87
C PRO A 251 -12.96 3.93 -16.04
N THR A 252 -13.69 3.88 -17.15
CA THR A 252 -13.51 4.86 -18.23
C THR A 252 -13.71 6.28 -17.69
N ASN A 253 -12.78 7.20 -17.99
CA ASN A 253 -12.76 8.62 -17.58
C ASN A 253 -12.35 8.88 -16.11
N SER A 254 -11.32 8.19 -15.61
CA SER A 254 -10.72 8.47 -14.31
C SER A 254 -9.24 8.87 -14.44
N THR A 255 -8.75 9.73 -13.55
CA THR A 255 -7.32 10.03 -13.42
C THR A 255 -6.82 9.46 -12.11
N GLN A 256 -5.78 8.62 -12.17
CA GLN A 256 -5.06 8.16 -10.98
C GLN A 256 -3.66 8.79 -11.00
N LYS A 257 -3.36 9.59 -9.99
CA LYS A 257 -2.02 10.11 -9.77
C LYS A 257 -1.23 9.07 -9.00
N LEU A 258 -0.05 8.74 -9.51
CA LEU A 258 0.88 7.87 -8.84
C LEU A 258 2.16 8.62 -8.52
N LYS A 259 2.85 8.14 -7.51
CA LYS A 259 4.21 8.56 -7.23
C LYS A 259 4.99 7.34 -6.83
N LEU A 260 6.05 7.04 -7.56
CA LEU A 260 6.97 5.99 -7.20
C LEU A 260 8.27 6.66 -6.74
N MET A 261 8.61 6.53 -5.46
CA MET A 261 9.90 6.98 -4.90
C MET A 261 10.23 8.46 -5.14
N GLY A 262 9.24 9.35 -5.02
CA GLY A 262 9.44 10.78 -5.25
C GLY A 262 9.21 11.22 -6.69
N GLU A 263 9.35 10.32 -7.66
CA GLU A 263 9.07 10.56 -9.07
C GLU A 263 7.55 10.49 -9.30
N ARG A 264 6.99 11.58 -9.82
CA ARG A 264 5.56 11.74 -10.05
C ARG A 264 5.21 11.36 -11.49
N TRP A 265 4.11 10.64 -11.61
CA TRP A 265 3.57 10.20 -12.88
C TRP A 265 2.06 10.05 -12.74
N GLU A 266 1.35 10.61 -13.69
CA GLU A 266 -0.11 10.54 -13.71
C GLU A 266 -0.53 9.60 -14.83
N ILE A 267 -1.37 8.63 -14.48
CA ILE A 267 -2.02 7.77 -15.45
C ILE A 267 -3.43 8.32 -15.63
N HIS A 268 -3.68 8.91 -16.80
CA HIS A 268 -5.02 9.33 -17.20
C HIS A 268 -5.65 8.22 -18.03
N LEU A 269 -6.85 7.78 -17.64
CA LEU A 269 -7.57 6.69 -18.28
C LEU A 269 -8.81 7.28 -18.94
N TYR A 270 -8.88 7.21 -20.26
CA TYR A 270 -9.94 7.79 -21.09
C TYR A 270 -10.62 6.72 -21.93
N SER A 271 -11.89 6.94 -22.30
CA SER A 271 -12.58 6.07 -23.25
C SER A 271 -12.09 6.32 -24.67
N ASN A 272 -11.58 5.29 -25.35
CA ASN A 272 -11.13 5.35 -26.75
C ASN A 272 -12.29 5.20 -27.77
N THR A 273 -13.54 5.32 -27.33
CA THR A 273 -14.70 5.28 -28.22
C THR A 273 -15.10 6.70 -28.59
N PRO A 274 -15.01 7.10 -29.88
CA PRO A 274 -15.57 8.37 -30.33
C PRO A 274 -17.05 8.45 -29.94
N SER A 275 -17.54 9.63 -29.57
CA SER A 275 -18.94 9.90 -29.18
C SER A 275 -20.01 9.49 -30.21
N HIS A 276 -19.60 9.02 -31.39
CA HIS A 276 -20.45 8.69 -32.53
C HIS A 276 -20.45 7.22 -32.93
N VAL A 277 -19.82 6.31 -32.16
CA VAL A 277 -19.79 4.88 -32.49
C VAL A 277 -20.36 4.08 -31.32
N GLU A 278 -21.57 3.56 -31.46
CA GLU A 278 -22.12 2.54 -30.56
C GLU A 278 -21.30 1.26 -30.70
N ALA A 279 -20.63 0.84 -29.63
CA ALA A 279 -19.96 -0.45 -29.60
C ALA A 279 -21.02 -1.58 -29.62
N PRO A 280 -20.87 -2.61 -30.47
CA PRO A 280 -21.80 -3.73 -30.50
C PRO A 280 -21.88 -4.41 -29.12
N SER A 281 -23.10 -4.78 -28.73
CA SER A 281 -23.41 -5.39 -27.43
C SER A 281 -22.51 -6.60 -27.16
N GLY A 282 -21.66 -6.50 -26.13
CA GLY A 282 -20.78 -7.59 -25.69
C GLY A 282 -19.28 -7.31 -25.82
N LEU A 283 -18.85 -6.24 -26.50
CA LEU A 283 -17.45 -5.81 -26.52
C LEU A 283 -17.19 -4.77 -25.41
N ARG A 284 -16.18 -4.99 -24.55
CA ARG A 284 -15.71 -3.94 -23.62
C ARG A 284 -15.28 -2.73 -24.46
N ARG A 285 -15.76 -1.53 -24.11
CA ARG A 285 -15.31 -0.26 -24.71
C ARG A 285 -13.78 -0.22 -24.66
N GLY A 286 -13.14 0.21 -25.75
CA GLY A 286 -11.69 0.44 -25.75
C GLY A 286 -11.35 1.46 -24.67
N ILE A 287 -10.45 1.09 -23.75
CA ILE A 287 -9.86 2.00 -22.77
C ILE A 287 -8.53 2.46 -23.37
N GLY A 288 -8.30 3.77 -23.36
CA GLY A 288 -7.00 4.36 -23.66
C GLY A 288 -6.38 4.86 -22.37
N ALA A 289 -5.06 4.69 -22.23
CA ALA A 289 -4.28 5.29 -21.16
C ALA A 289 -3.30 6.31 -21.76
N SER A 290 -3.09 7.43 -21.07
CA SER A 290 -1.98 8.34 -21.34
C SER A 290 -1.21 8.52 -20.04
N ILE A 291 0.08 8.21 -20.09
CA ILE A 291 0.98 8.34 -18.95
C ILE A 291 1.73 9.65 -19.13
N ASN A 292 1.49 10.58 -18.22
CA ASN A 292 2.21 11.85 -18.15
C ASN A 292 3.27 11.75 -17.06
N TYR A 293 4.52 11.99 -17.43
CA TYR A 293 5.66 12.00 -16.50
C TYR A 293 5.95 13.43 -16.06
N PHE A 294 6.10 13.65 -14.76
CA PHE A 294 6.43 14.96 -14.19
C PHE A 294 7.81 14.87 -13.53
N ILE A 295 8.80 15.57 -14.10
CA ILE A 295 10.21 15.64 -13.62
C ILE A 295 10.39 16.78 -12.63
#